data_AF-A0A645IJQ5-F1
#
_entry.id   AF-A0A645IJQ5-F1
#
_cell.length_a   1.000
_cell.length_b   1.000
_cell.length_c   1.000
_cell.angle_alpha   90.00
_cell.angle_beta   90.00
_cell.angle_gamma   90.00
#
_symmetry.space_group_name_H-M   'P 1'
#
loop_
_entity.id
_entity.type
_entity.pdbx_description
1 polymer ?
#
loop_
_entity_poly.entity_id
_entity_poly.type
_entity_poly.pdbx_seq_one_letter_code
_entity_poly.pdbx_strand_id
1 'polypeptide(L)' 'MIRYKPESFVRFRWEEDEGTKNFFEMTIVIDDITEDLSLNITDFCDPGDENENQLYWENLIENLQIKLGAA' A
#
# COMPACT_ATOMS: atom_id res chain seq x y z
N MET A 1 -10.52 8.60 -7.86
CA MET A 1 -11.41 8.35 -6.69
C MET A 1 -10.57 8.01 -5.44
N ILE A 2 -10.96 8.50 -4.26
CA ILE A 2 -10.33 8.13 -2.97
C ILE A 2 -11.38 7.48 -2.08
N ARG A 3 -11.02 6.38 -1.40
CA ARG A 3 -11.81 5.76 -0.32
C ARG A 3 -10.90 5.54 0.87
N TYR A 4 -11.36 5.82 2.09
CA TYR A 4 -10.55 5.58 3.27
C TYR A 4 -11.42 5.30 4.49
N LYS A 5 -10.83 4.63 5.46
CA LYS A 5 -11.33 4.48 6.81
C LYS A 5 -10.18 4.79 7.77
N PRO A 6 -10.34 5.77 8.68
CA PRO A 6 -9.31 6.09 9.68
C PRO A 6 -8.82 4.84 10.40
N GLU A 7 -7.51 4.77 10.67
CA GLU A 7 -6.85 3.67 11.38
C GLU A 7 -7.07 2.29 10.76
N SER A 8 -7.39 2.24 9.47
CA SER A 8 -7.68 0.97 8.78
C SER A 8 -7.13 0.94 7.37
N PHE A 9 -7.60 1.78 6.45
CA PHE A 9 -7.07 1.77 5.09
C PHE A 9 -7.28 3.08 4.35
N VAL A 10 -6.48 3.28 3.31
CA VAL A 10 -6.71 4.28 2.27
C VAL A 10 -6.48 3.63 0.91
N ARG A 11 -7.42 3.86 -0.01
CA ARG A 11 -7.41 3.36 -1.38
C ARG A 11 -7.57 4.52 -2.35
N PHE A 12 -6.72 4.51 -3.37
CA PHE A 12 -6.69 5.51 -4.42
C PHE A 12 -6.87 4.84 -5.77
N ARG A 13 -7.55 5.54 -6.66
CA ARG A 13 -7.72 5.14 -8.06
C ARG A 13 -7.56 6.36 -8.93
N TRP A 14 -6.74 6.24 -9.97
CA TRP A 14 -6.59 7.26 -11.01
C TRP A 14 -7.87 7.39 -11.83
N GLU A 15 -8.11 8.57 -12.41
CA GLU A 15 -9.30 8.79 -13.26
C GLU A 15 -9.26 7.91 -14.52
N GLU A 16 -8.05 7.67 -15.05
CA GLU A 16 -7.81 6.81 -16.21
C GLU A 16 -8.15 5.33 -15.95
N ASP A 17 -8.13 4.91 -14.68
CA ASP A 17 -8.49 3.55 -14.22
C ASP A 17 -9.97 3.42 -13.84
N GLU A 18 -10.81 4.43 -14.13
CA GLU A 18 -12.24 4.32 -13.85
C GLU A 18 -12.88 3.15 -14.60
N GLY A 19 -13.69 2.34 -13.89
CA GLY A 19 -14.27 1.11 -14.42
C GLY A 19 -13.35 -0.11 -14.42
N THR A 20 -12.04 0.02 -14.16
CA THR A 20 -11.14 -1.12 -14.00
C THR A 20 -11.13 -1.61 -12.54
N LYS A 21 -10.43 -2.74 -12.31
CA LYS A 21 -10.13 -3.25 -10.98
C LYS A 21 -8.89 -2.60 -10.36
N ASN A 22 -8.19 -1.73 -11.09
CA ASN A 22 -6.92 -1.17 -10.66
C ASN A 22 -7.15 -0.10 -9.58
N PHE A 23 -6.30 -0.15 -8.56
CA PHE A 23 -6.19 0.81 -7.48
C PHE A 23 -4.87 0.55 -6.76
N PHE A 24 -4.37 1.53 -6.02
CA PHE A 24 -3.40 1.24 -4.97
C PHE A 24 -4.04 1.44 -3.60
N GLU A 25 -3.71 0.57 -2.66
CA GLU A 25 -4.26 0.58 -1.31
C GLU A 25 -3.18 0.35 -0.28
N MET A 26 -3.27 1.10 0.82
CA MET A 26 -2.48 0.91 2.02
C MET A 26 -3.43 0.52 3.14
N THR A 27 -3.22 -0.65 3.74
CA THR A 27 -4.03 -1.17 4.84
C THR A 27 -3.16 -1.37 6.07
N ILE A 28 -3.63 -0.86 7.20
CA ILE A 28 -3.05 -1.11 8.51
C ILE A 28 -3.81 -2.28 9.14
N VAL A 29 -3.07 -3.31 9.54
CA VAL A 29 -3.59 -4.46 10.27
C VAL A 29 -2.87 -4.51 11.60
N ILE A 30 -3.62 -4.63 12.69
CA ILE A 30 -3.09 -4.82 14.03
C ILE A 30 -3.45 -6.26 14.42
N ASP A 31 -2.47 -7.07 14.79
CA ASP A 31 -2.73 -8.41 15.29
C ASP A 31 -3.41 -8.34 16.67
N ASP A 32 -4.56 -8.99 16.83
CA ASP A 32 -5.36 -8.92 18.05
C ASP A 32 -4.68 -9.56 19.29
N ILE A 33 -3.62 -10.35 19.09
CA ILE A 33 -2.91 -11.06 20.16
C ILE A 33 -1.57 -10.41 20.47
N THR A 34 -0.75 -10.14 19.45
CA THR A 34 0.59 -9.58 19.63
C THR A 34 0.62 -8.06 19.62
N GLU A 35 -0.48 -7.41 19.21
CA GLU A 35 -0.56 -5.97 18.94
C GLU A 35 0.43 -5.48 17.87
N ASP A 36 1.01 -6.40 17.08
CA ASP A 36 1.93 -6.04 16.00
C ASP A 36 1.19 -5.31 14.88
N LEU A 37 1.75 -4.16 14.48
CA LEU A 37 1.23 -3.37 13.36
C LEU A 37 1.90 -3.80 12.05
N SER A 38 1.07 -4.21 11.10
CA SER A 38 1.48 -4.49 9.72
C SER A 38 0.90 -3.45 8.77
N LEU A 39 1.74 -2.98 7.83
CA LEU A 39 1.31 -2.14 6.71
C LEU A 39 1.32 -2.98 5.44
N ASN A 40 0.14 -3.25 4.89
CA ASN A 40 -0.04 -4.03 3.68
C ASN A 40 -0.28 -3.10 2.49
N ILE A 41 0.50 -3.27 1.43
CA ILE A 41 0.36 -2.53 0.17
C ILE A 41 -0.24 -3.45 -0.88
N THR A 42 -1.27 -2.97 -1.57
CA THR A 42 -1.83 -3.64 -2.76
C THR A 42 -1.74 -2.69 -3.94
N ASP A 43 -1.18 -3.18 -5.04
CA ASP A 43 -1.02 -2.42 -6.29
C ASP A 43 -1.10 -3.38 -7.49
N PHE A 44 -1.28 -2.83 -8.69
CA PHE A 44 -1.38 -3.59 -9.93
C PHE A 44 -0.32 -3.12 -10.92
N CYS A 45 0.31 -4.07 -11.61
CA CYS A 45 1.30 -3.80 -12.65
C CYS A 45 0.98 -4.63 -13.89
N ASP A 46 1.60 -4.25 -15.01
CA ASP A 46 1.52 -5.02 -16.23
C ASP A 46 2.31 -6.33 -16.11
N PRO A 47 1.92 -7.39 -16.83
CA PRO A 47 2.63 -8.67 -16.77
C PRO A 47 4.10 -8.53 -17.18
N GLY A 48 5.01 -8.95 -16.31
CA GLY A 48 6.46 -8.82 -16.50
C GLY A 48 7.11 -7.72 -15.66
N ASP A 49 6.33 -6.79 -15.12
CA ASP A 49 6.83 -5.65 -14.33
C ASP A 49 6.75 -5.90 -12.81
N GLU A 50 6.36 -7.11 -12.38
CA GLU A 50 6.06 -7.41 -10.98
C GLU A 50 7.26 -7.16 -10.05
N ASN A 51 8.46 -7.59 -10.47
CA ASN A 51 9.67 -7.44 -9.68
C ASN A 51 10.11 -5.98 -9.55
N GLU A 52 9.98 -5.20 -10.62
CA GLU A 52 10.34 -3.78 -10.61
C GLU A 52 9.37 -3.01 -9.71
N ASN A 53 8.06 -3.26 -9.87
CA ASN A 53 7.05 -2.59 -9.06
C ASN A 53 7.18 -2.97 -7.57
N GLN A 54 7.49 -4.24 -7.28
CA GLN A 54 7.77 -4.68 -5.91
C GLN A 54 8.97 -3.93 -5.32
N LEU A 55 10.11 -3.89 -6.02
CA LEU A 55 11.31 -3.20 -5.55
C LEU A 55 11.07 -1.71 -5.35
N TYR A 56 10.27 -1.09 -6.22
CA TYR A 56 9.85 0.29 -6.07
C TYR A 56 9.10 0.51 -4.75
N TRP A 57 8.11 -0.33 -4.44
CA TRP A 57 7.37 -0.26 -3.19
C TRP A 57 8.26 -0.53 -1.96
N GLU A 58 9.16 -1.51 -2.02
CA GLU A 58 10.12 -1.79 -0.94
C GLU A 58 10.94 -0.54 -0.60
N ASN A 59 11.49 0.14 -1.61
CA ASN A 59 12.23 1.39 -1.43
C ASN A 59 11.35 2.50 -0.84
N LEU A 60 10.09 2.63 -1.28
CA LEU A 60 9.17 3.63 -0.73
C LEU A 60 8.85 3.37 0.74
N ILE A 61 8.64 2.10 1.12
CA ILE A 61 8.34 1.71 2.50
C ILE A 61 9.57 1.86 3.40
N GLU A 62 10.76 1.51 2.94
CA GLU A 62 12.01 1.76 3.69
C GLU A 62 12.18 3.25 3.99
N ASN A 63 11.98 4.10 2.98
CA ASN A 63 12.04 5.55 3.17
C ASN A 63 10.95 6.06 4.13
N LEU A 64 9.77 5.46 4.13
CA LEU A 64 8.70 5.77 5.08
C LEU A 64 9.13 5.40 6.52
N GLN A 65 9.67 4.19 6.72
CA GLN A 65 10.13 3.72 8.02
C GLN A 65 11.22 4.64 8.59
N ILE A 66 12.20 5.03 7.78
CA ILE A 66 13.25 5.97 8.16
C ILE A 66 12.65 7.31 8.61
N LYS A 67 11.70 7.86 7.85
CA LYS A 67 11.04 9.14 8.19
C LYS A 67 10.21 9.07 9.47
N LEU A 68 9.63 7.91 9.76
CA LEU A 68 8.86 7.68 10.98
C LEU A 68 9.75 7.33 12.18
N GLY A 69 11.05 7.09 11.97
CA GLY A 69 11.96 6.62 13.02
C GLY A 69 11.68 5.19 13.48
N ALA A 70 11.08 4.38 12.61
CA ALA A 70 10.72 2.99 12.86
C ALA A 70 11.76 1.99 12.33
N ALA A 71 12.94 2.49 11.92
CA ALA A 71 14.08 1.71 11.45
C ALA A 71 14.95 1.21 12.61
#